data_AF-A0A952NYH5-F1
#
_entry.id   AF-A0A952NYH5-F1
#
_cell.length_a   1.000
_cell.length_b   1.000
_cell.length_c   1.000
_cell.angle_alpha   90.00
_cell.angle_beta   90.00
_cell.angle_gamma   90.00
#
_symmetry.space_group_name_H-M   'P 1'
#
loop_
_entity.id
_entity.type
_entity.pdbx_description
1 polymer ?
#
loop_
_entity_poly.entity_id
_entity_poly.type
_entity_poly.pdbx_seq_one_letter_code
_entity_poly.pdbx_strand_id
1 'polypeptide(L)'
;MKIMKSLEDLSRHFDELGEQPKCLADTGFLYALAYDDDRLFNQANDLLDLLSDHDVSLYANVISRMEFVDLIFRKQVTQGCIRLFGTLKKESRDPSIFNLLKDIRDQDTAARRQQQSYKIDERRLKKLRKHLDQAYDIEDWKEFCKKFVGSMLVNEWTMIEEDLGLNFIETMEGRISDLFDTPLRWTDMVNLMGEHGLRGPDAMIVNLFSKSKFPIFITTDSDFESCFSDQRVSAASDKVIYLL
;
A
#
# COMPACT_ATOMS: atom_id res chain seq x y z
N MET A 1 -12.43 13.09 16.22
CA MET A 1 -11.72 12.91 14.93
C MET A 1 -12.65 13.29 13.79
N LYS A 2 -12.19 14.10 12.82
CA LYS A 2 -12.98 14.54 11.67
C LYS A 2 -12.59 13.74 10.42
N ILE A 3 -13.58 13.32 9.63
CA ILE A 3 -13.32 12.70 8.32
C ILE A 3 -13.45 13.80 7.26
N MET A 4 -12.45 13.90 6.40
CA MET A 4 -12.39 14.82 5.26
C MET A 4 -12.28 14.03 3.97
N LYS A 5 -12.98 14.50 2.93
CA LYS A 5 -13.00 13.90 1.59
C LYS A 5 -12.73 14.92 0.48
N SER A 6 -12.39 16.14 0.87
CA SER A 6 -12.13 17.27 -0.03
C SER A 6 -10.74 17.82 0.24
N LEU A 7 -9.94 17.99 -0.81
CA LEU A 7 -8.63 18.66 -0.72
C LEU A 7 -8.78 20.10 -0.20
N GLU A 8 -9.88 20.79 -0.51
CA GLU A 8 -10.13 22.14 -0.01
C GLU A 8 -10.30 22.17 1.51
N ASP A 9 -11.06 21.21 2.06
CA ASP A 9 -11.25 21.11 3.51
C ASP A 9 -9.96 20.72 4.22
N LEU A 10 -9.13 19.88 3.57
CA LEU A 10 -7.84 19.47 4.11
C LEU A 10 -6.82 20.63 4.07
N SER A 11 -6.75 21.38 2.98
CA SER A 11 -5.90 22.56 2.84
C SER A 11 -6.23 23.61 3.89
N ARG A 12 -7.53 23.93 4.08
CA ARG A 12 -7.97 24.83 5.15
C ARG A 12 -7.57 24.34 6.54
N HIS A 13 -7.58 23.03 6.75
CA HIS A 13 -7.14 22.46 8.02
C HIS A 13 -5.63 22.58 8.21
N PHE A 14 -4.81 22.48 7.15
CA PHE A 14 -3.38 22.70 7.25
C PHE A 14 -3.03 24.11 7.73
N ASP A 15 -3.80 25.12 7.34
CA ASP A 15 -3.64 26.50 7.83
C ASP A 15 -3.90 26.63 9.35
N GLU A 16 -4.65 25.71 9.94
CA GLU A 16 -4.92 25.65 11.39
C GLU A 16 -3.85 24.86 12.16
N LEU A 17 -3.03 24.07 11.46
CA LEU A 17 -1.96 23.29 12.06
C LEU A 17 -0.73 24.17 12.34
N GLY A 18 0.02 23.81 13.39
CA GLY A 18 1.28 24.49 13.72
C GLY A 18 2.39 24.24 12.70
N GLU A 19 3.61 24.66 13.03
CA GLU A 19 4.77 24.50 12.13
C GLU A 19 5.07 23.01 11.84
N GLN A 20 5.25 22.69 10.55
CA GLN A 20 5.66 21.38 10.01
C GLN A 20 4.77 20.21 10.45
N PRO A 21 3.49 20.20 10.04
CA PRO A 21 2.61 19.09 10.35
C PRO A 21 3.12 17.79 9.70
N LYS A 22 2.70 16.68 10.29
CA LYS A 22 3.10 15.34 9.85
C LYS A 22 1.85 14.52 9.56
N CYS A 23 1.87 13.74 8.49
CA CYS A 23 0.76 12.87 8.14
C CYS A 23 1.20 11.41 8.09
N LEU A 24 0.32 10.52 8.54
CA LEU A 24 0.48 9.08 8.38
C LEU A 24 -0.27 8.63 7.12
N ALA A 25 0.37 7.83 6.27
CA ALA A 25 -0.25 7.20 5.12
C ALA A 25 -0.41 5.69 5.29
N ASP A 26 -1.51 5.17 4.76
CA ASP A 26 -1.72 3.74 4.59
C ASP A 26 -1.07 3.17 3.32
N THR A 27 -1.12 1.85 3.18
CA THR A 27 -0.58 1.15 2.02
C THR A 27 -1.31 1.50 0.72
N GLY A 28 -2.62 1.78 0.78
CA GLY A 28 -3.45 2.07 -0.38
C GLY A 28 -3.05 3.37 -1.07
N PHE A 29 -2.83 4.43 -0.30
CA PHE A 29 -2.34 5.71 -0.80
C PHE A 29 -0.95 5.59 -1.41
N LEU A 30 -0.01 4.91 -0.74
CA LEU A 30 1.33 4.67 -1.28
C LEU A 30 1.28 3.91 -2.62
N TYR A 31 0.38 2.94 -2.74
CA TYR A 31 0.18 2.21 -3.99
C TYR A 31 -0.39 3.11 -5.09
N ALA A 32 -1.37 3.94 -4.76
CA ALA A 32 -1.96 4.89 -5.69
C ALA A 32 -0.93 5.91 -6.21
N LEU A 33 0.03 6.33 -5.38
CA LEU A 33 1.13 7.20 -5.83
C LEU A 33 2.08 6.53 -6.83
N ALA A 34 2.33 5.23 -6.67
CA ALA A 34 3.36 4.54 -7.43
C ALA A 34 2.92 4.04 -8.82
N TYR A 35 1.61 3.89 -9.06
CA TYR A 35 1.11 3.23 -10.28
C TYR A 35 0.04 4.04 -11.00
N ASP A 36 0.36 4.50 -12.20
CA ASP A 36 -0.49 5.31 -13.08
C ASP A 36 -1.77 4.61 -13.56
N ASP A 37 -1.80 3.28 -13.47
CA ASP A 37 -2.96 2.46 -13.79
C ASP A 37 -3.91 2.22 -12.60
N ASP A 38 -3.62 2.81 -11.44
CA ASP A 38 -4.56 2.89 -10.33
C ASP A 38 -5.57 4.04 -10.53
N ARG A 39 -6.85 3.78 -10.27
CA ARG A 39 -7.93 4.79 -10.41
C ARG A 39 -7.70 6.02 -9.53
N LEU A 40 -6.96 5.86 -8.42
CA LEU A 40 -6.69 6.91 -7.45
C LEU A 40 -5.39 7.67 -7.75
N PHE A 41 -4.64 7.31 -8.80
CA PHE A 41 -3.32 7.87 -9.08
C PHE A 41 -3.32 9.40 -9.13
N ASN A 42 -4.23 10.01 -9.91
CA ASN A 42 -4.28 11.46 -10.03
C ASN A 42 -4.63 12.13 -8.69
N GLN A 43 -5.62 11.60 -7.97
CA GLN A 43 -6.03 12.15 -6.67
C GLN A 43 -4.92 12.02 -5.62
N ALA A 44 -4.15 10.94 -5.68
CA ALA A 44 -3.02 10.72 -4.79
C ALA A 44 -1.89 11.71 -5.06
N ASN A 45 -1.59 11.98 -6.34
CA ASN A 45 -0.62 13.00 -6.73
C ASN A 45 -1.08 14.42 -6.39
N ASP A 46 -2.36 14.75 -6.63
CA ASP A 46 -2.93 16.05 -6.22
C ASP A 46 -2.80 16.27 -4.70
N LEU A 47 -2.99 15.20 -3.90
CA LEU A 47 -2.76 15.26 -2.46
C LEU A 47 -1.28 15.43 -2.12
N LEU A 48 -0.38 14.71 -2.80
CA LEU A 48 1.06 14.83 -2.57
C LEU A 48 1.57 16.25 -2.85
N ASP A 49 1.10 16.88 -3.93
CA ASP A 49 1.39 18.27 -4.25
C ASP A 49 0.91 19.20 -3.13
N LEU A 50 -0.32 19.00 -2.63
CA LEU A 50 -0.85 19.77 -1.51
C LEU A 50 -0.03 19.60 -0.22
N LEU A 51 0.42 18.37 0.09
CA LEU A 51 1.29 18.13 1.24
C LEU A 51 2.62 18.87 1.09
N SER A 52 3.21 18.86 -0.10
CA SER A 52 4.45 19.57 -0.41
C SER A 52 4.29 21.09 -0.28
N ASP A 53 3.20 21.65 -0.80
CA ASP A 53 2.90 23.09 -0.75
C ASP A 53 2.78 23.63 0.69
N HIS A 54 2.36 22.77 1.62
CA HIS A 54 2.19 23.11 3.03
C HIS A 54 3.32 22.58 3.95
N ASP A 55 4.45 22.11 3.38
CA ASP A 55 5.58 21.53 4.13
C ASP A 55 5.15 20.40 5.09
N VAL A 56 4.17 19.59 4.68
CA VAL A 56 3.64 18.46 5.46
C VAL A 56 4.48 17.22 5.18
N SER A 57 5.15 16.71 6.20
CA SER A 57 5.97 15.49 6.06
C SER A 57 5.12 14.23 6.03
N LEU A 58 5.35 13.36 5.04
CA LEU A 58 4.67 12.08 4.87
C LEU A 58 5.40 10.95 5.62
N TYR A 59 4.64 10.20 6.42
CA TYR A 59 5.13 9.04 7.17
C TYR A 59 4.33 7.79 6.83
N ALA A 60 4.99 6.64 6.83
CA ALA A 60 4.35 5.33 6.82
C ALA A 60 4.96 4.45 7.92
N ASN A 61 4.19 3.50 8.42
CA ASN A 61 4.72 2.55 9.39
C ASN A 61 5.38 1.35 8.70
N VAL A 62 6.17 0.57 9.46
CA VAL A 62 6.86 -0.61 8.93
C VAL A 62 5.91 -1.67 8.36
N ILE A 63 4.69 -1.77 8.87
CA ILE A 63 3.69 -2.71 8.35
C ILE A 63 3.20 -2.25 6.98
N SER A 64 2.84 -0.98 6.82
CA SER A 64 2.48 -0.39 5.54
C SER A 64 3.61 -0.51 4.53
N ARG A 65 4.86 -0.31 4.96
CA ARG A 65 6.06 -0.58 4.15
C ARG A 65 6.11 -2.02 3.65
N MET A 66 5.94 -2.99 4.55
CA MET A 66 5.99 -4.42 4.19
C MET A 66 4.87 -4.80 3.23
N GLU A 67 3.65 -4.36 3.49
CA GLU A 67 2.52 -4.61 2.61
C GLU A 67 2.73 -3.97 1.24
N PHE A 68 3.24 -2.74 1.21
CA PHE A 68 3.51 -2.06 -0.03
C PHE A 68 4.54 -2.80 -0.90
N VAL A 69 5.64 -3.26 -0.30
CA VAL A 69 6.65 -4.08 -1.01
C VAL A 69 6.03 -5.37 -1.57
N ASP A 70 5.10 -6.02 -0.86
CA ASP A 70 4.39 -7.19 -1.38
C ASP A 70 3.47 -6.84 -2.56
N LEU A 71 2.80 -5.68 -2.52
CA LEU A 71 1.98 -5.19 -3.64
C LEU A 71 2.82 -4.94 -4.89
N ILE A 72 3.95 -4.25 -4.74
CA ILE A 72 4.93 -3.97 -5.80
C ILE A 72 5.45 -5.29 -6.38
N PHE A 73 5.87 -6.22 -5.52
CA PHE A 73 6.31 -7.54 -5.93
C PHE A 73 5.25 -8.28 -6.76
N ARG A 74 4.00 -8.32 -6.30
CA ARG A 74 2.90 -8.96 -7.05
C ARG A 74 2.63 -8.28 -8.38
N LYS A 75 2.70 -6.96 -8.44
CA LYS A 75 2.59 -6.20 -9.70
C LYS A 75 3.70 -6.58 -10.68
N GLN A 76 4.95 -6.64 -10.22
CA GLN A 76 6.08 -7.04 -11.07
C GLN A 76 5.99 -8.50 -11.53
N VAL A 77 5.52 -9.41 -10.67
CA VAL A 77 5.25 -10.79 -11.10
C VAL A 77 4.16 -10.82 -12.17
N THR A 78 3.06 -10.08 -12.01
CA THR A 78 2.01 -9.96 -13.04
C THR A 78 2.60 -9.53 -14.39
N GLN A 79 3.40 -8.45 -14.40
CA GLN A 79 4.03 -7.95 -15.62
C GLN A 79 5.02 -8.97 -16.22
N GLY A 80 5.78 -9.67 -15.37
CA GLY A 80 6.63 -10.78 -15.78
C GLY A 80 5.86 -11.90 -16.46
N CYS A 81 4.71 -12.30 -15.91
CA CYS A 81 3.84 -13.31 -16.50
C CYS A 81 3.29 -12.89 -17.87
N ILE A 82 2.89 -11.63 -18.03
CA ILE A 82 2.40 -11.09 -19.30
C ILE A 82 3.51 -11.11 -20.36
N ARG A 83 4.73 -10.67 -19.99
CA ARG A 83 5.90 -10.72 -20.87
C ARG A 83 6.24 -12.14 -21.28
N LEU A 84 6.27 -13.07 -20.33
CA LEU A 84 6.52 -14.48 -20.59
C LEU A 84 5.46 -15.07 -21.55
N PHE A 85 4.18 -14.77 -21.31
CA PHE A 85 3.10 -15.19 -22.20
C PHE A 85 3.33 -14.73 -23.66
N GLY A 86 3.75 -13.48 -23.85
CA GLY A 86 4.04 -12.92 -25.17
C GLY A 86 5.17 -13.63 -25.91
N THR A 87 6.07 -14.31 -25.19
CA THR A 87 7.18 -15.09 -25.78
C THR A 87 6.85 -16.57 -25.98
N LEU A 88 5.78 -17.09 -25.34
CA LEU A 88 5.42 -18.49 -25.44
C LEU A 88 4.76 -18.81 -26.78
N LYS A 89 5.27 -19.85 -27.46
CA LYS A 89 4.56 -20.45 -28.60
C LYS A 89 3.33 -21.21 -28.09
N LYS A 90 2.25 -21.18 -28.87
CA LYS A 90 0.97 -21.86 -28.55
C LYS A 90 1.12 -23.37 -28.35
N GLU A 91 2.20 -23.96 -28.86
CA GLU A 91 2.57 -25.37 -28.64
C GLU A 91 3.34 -25.61 -27.32
N SER A 92 3.18 -24.75 -26.31
CA SER A 92 3.84 -24.88 -25.01
C SER A 92 3.65 -26.28 -24.42
N ARG A 93 4.73 -26.84 -23.84
CA ARG A 93 4.75 -28.22 -23.29
C ARG A 93 3.74 -28.46 -22.18
N ASP A 94 3.31 -27.41 -21.46
CA ASP A 94 2.28 -27.50 -20.43
C ASP A 94 1.11 -26.53 -20.71
N PRO A 95 -0.08 -27.05 -21.08
CA PRO A 95 -1.29 -26.25 -21.22
C PRO A 95 -1.70 -25.53 -19.93
N SER A 96 -1.30 -26.04 -18.76
CA SER A 96 -1.66 -25.47 -17.46
C SER A 96 -0.98 -24.12 -17.23
N ILE A 97 0.34 -24.04 -17.47
CA ILE A 97 1.08 -22.77 -17.35
C ILE A 97 0.64 -21.78 -18.44
N PHE A 98 0.44 -22.24 -19.67
CA PHE A 98 -0.03 -21.36 -20.75
C PHE A 98 -1.39 -20.72 -20.43
N ASN A 99 -2.35 -21.53 -19.96
CA ASN A 99 -3.67 -21.02 -19.58
C ASN A 99 -3.61 -20.11 -18.35
N LEU A 100 -2.72 -20.39 -17.39
CA LEU A 100 -2.52 -19.53 -16.22
C LEU A 100 -1.97 -18.16 -16.63
N LEU A 101 -0.93 -18.13 -17.46
CA LEU A 101 -0.34 -16.88 -17.96
C LEU A 101 -1.31 -16.11 -18.85
N LYS A 102 -2.10 -16.82 -19.67
CA LYS A 102 -3.19 -16.23 -20.44
C LYS A 102 -4.26 -15.60 -19.55
N ASP A 103 -4.73 -16.30 -18.52
CA ASP A 103 -5.71 -15.78 -17.54
C ASP A 103 -5.18 -14.49 -16.90
N ILE A 104 -3.93 -14.49 -16.43
CA ILE A 104 -3.29 -13.31 -15.83
C ILE A 104 -3.31 -12.12 -16.81
N ARG A 105 -2.94 -12.34 -18.08
CA ARG A 105 -2.98 -11.30 -19.12
C ARG A 105 -4.39 -10.82 -19.44
N ASP A 106 -5.36 -11.74 -19.49
CA ASP A 106 -6.77 -11.43 -19.74
C ASP A 106 -7.33 -10.56 -18.60
N GLN A 107 -7.02 -10.89 -17.34
CA GLN A 107 -7.42 -10.13 -16.15
C GLN A 107 -6.77 -8.75 -16.11
N ASP A 108 -5.47 -8.63 -16.39
CA ASP A 108 -4.80 -7.33 -16.48
C ASP A 108 -5.43 -6.43 -17.57
N THR A 109 -5.73 -7.02 -18.74
CA THR A 109 -6.41 -6.30 -19.82
C THR A 109 -7.81 -5.83 -19.40
N ALA A 110 -8.55 -6.68 -18.69
CA ALA A 110 -9.88 -6.35 -18.21
C ALA A 110 -9.85 -5.25 -17.14
N ALA A 111 -8.89 -5.31 -16.22
CA ALA A 111 -8.71 -4.33 -15.15
C ALA A 111 -8.34 -2.95 -15.71
N ARG A 112 -7.42 -2.88 -16.69
CA ARG A 112 -7.07 -1.61 -17.38
C ARG A 112 -8.27 -0.96 -18.05
N ARG A 113 -9.18 -1.74 -18.65
CA ARG A 113 -10.44 -1.21 -19.22
C ARG A 113 -11.37 -0.61 -18.18
N GLN A 114 -11.20 -1.00 -16.92
CA GLN A 114 -11.96 -0.49 -15.77
C GLN A 114 -11.15 0.52 -14.95
N GLN A 115 -9.99 0.98 -15.44
CA GLN A 115 -9.05 1.83 -14.70
C GLN A 115 -8.65 1.24 -13.34
N GLN A 116 -8.45 -0.07 -13.28
CA GLN A 116 -8.02 -0.77 -12.08
C GLN A 116 -6.65 -1.40 -12.32
N SER A 117 -5.79 -1.29 -11.32
CA SER A 117 -4.52 -1.99 -11.33
C SER A 117 -4.69 -3.45 -10.94
N TYR A 118 -4.40 -4.36 -11.87
CA TYR A 118 -4.37 -5.80 -11.59
C TYR A 118 -3.04 -6.25 -10.98
N LYS A 119 -3.14 -7.09 -9.95
CA LYS A 119 -2.04 -7.76 -9.28
C LYS A 119 -2.48 -9.17 -8.93
N ILE A 120 -1.62 -10.16 -9.18
CA ILE A 120 -1.97 -11.54 -8.87
C ILE A 120 -2.15 -11.74 -7.36
N ASP A 121 -3.11 -12.58 -7.00
CA ASP A 121 -3.31 -13.00 -5.62
C ASP A 121 -2.31 -14.10 -5.21
N GLU A 122 -2.24 -14.37 -3.90
CA GLU A 122 -1.37 -15.39 -3.32
C GLU A 122 -1.64 -16.79 -3.89
N ARG A 123 -2.89 -17.11 -4.24
CA ARG A 123 -3.26 -18.41 -4.80
C ARG A 123 -2.66 -18.59 -6.19
N ARG A 124 -2.73 -17.56 -7.04
CA ARG A 124 -2.12 -17.54 -8.38
C ARG A 124 -0.60 -17.55 -8.28
N LEU A 125 -0.01 -16.79 -7.35
CA LEU A 125 1.43 -16.82 -7.09
C LEU A 125 1.93 -18.23 -6.73
N LYS A 126 1.25 -18.93 -5.83
CA LYS A 126 1.57 -20.33 -5.48
C LYS A 126 1.45 -21.27 -6.68
N LYS A 127 0.43 -21.10 -7.51
CA LYS A 127 0.28 -21.89 -8.75
C LYS A 127 1.42 -21.62 -9.73
N LEU A 128 1.77 -20.36 -9.95
CA LEU A 128 2.91 -19.99 -10.81
C LEU A 128 4.18 -20.69 -10.32
N ARG A 129 4.54 -20.53 -9.04
CA ARG A 129 5.74 -21.17 -8.46
C ARG A 129 5.79 -22.68 -8.67
N LYS A 130 4.64 -23.35 -8.66
CA LYS A 130 4.53 -24.81 -8.83
C LYS A 130 4.70 -25.29 -10.27
N HIS A 131 4.32 -24.47 -11.25
CA HIS A 131 4.20 -24.88 -12.65
C HIS A 131 5.19 -24.17 -13.58
N LEU A 132 6.01 -23.24 -13.06
CA LEU A 132 6.88 -22.42 -13.89
C LEU A 132 8.12 -23.15 -14.42
N ASP A 133 8.60 -24.15 -13.68
CA ASP A 133 9.70 -25.07 -14.05
C ASP A 133 9.41 -25.86 -15.34
N GLN A 134 8.16 -25.82 -15.81
CA GLN A 134 7.70 -26.51 -17.01
C GLN A 134 7.56 -25.56 -18.22
N ALA A 135 7.90 -24.26 -18.06
CA ALA A 135 7.85 -23.26 -19.12
C ALA A 135 9.10 -23.30 -20.02
N TYR A 136 8.95 -22.91 -21.28
CA TYR A 136 10.09 -22.78 -22.21
C TYR A 136 10.94 -21.56 -21.80
N ASP A 137 12.27 -21.71 -21.79
CA ASP A 137 13.27 -20.67 -21.50
C ASP A 137 13.31 -20.11 -20.06
N ILE A 138 12.76 -20.85 -19.10
CA ILE A 138 12.93 -20.62 -17.67
C ILE A 138 13.06 -21.97 -16.96
N GLU A 139 14.18 -22.18 -16.28
CA GLU A 139 14.49 -23.39 -15.53
C GLU A 139 13.67 -23.48 -14.24
N ASP A 140 13.53 -22.36 -13.52
CA ASP A 140 12.83 -22.32 -12.24
C ASP A 140 12.27 -20.93 -11.87
N TRP A 141 11.62 -20.87 -10.70
CA TRP A 141 11.11 -19.64 -10.14
C TRP A 141 12.19 -18.56 -9.91
N LYS A 142 13.40 -18.97 -9.54
CA LYS A 142 14.49 -18.05 -9.26
C LYS A 142 14.96 -17.36 -10.54
N GLU A 143 15.07 -18.10 -11.64
CA GLU A 143 15.39 -17.54 -12.96
C GLU A 143 14.30 -16.57 -13.42
N PHE A 144 13.02 -16.92 -13.25
CA PHE A 144 11.92 -15.98 -13.54
C PHE A 144 12.04 -14.70 -12.74
N CYS A 145 12.24 -14.80 -11.43
CA CYS A 145 12.41 -13.63 -10.58
C CYS A 145 13.60 -12.79 -11.04
N LYS A 146 14.74 -13.41 -11.33
CA LYS A 146 15.94 -12.69 -11.81
C LYS A 146 15.68 -11.97 -13.14
N LYS A 147 14.96 -12.62 -14.06
CA LYS A 147 14.72 -12.13 -15.42
C LYS A 147 13.63 -11.05 -15.49
N PHE A 148 12.60 -11.15 -14.66
CA PHE A 148 11.39 -10.33 -14.82
C PHE A 148 10.99 -9.47 -13.62
N VAL A 149 11.54 -9.72 -12.43
CA VAL A 149 11.08 -9.09 -11.17
C VAL A 149 12.20 -8.35 -10.46
N GLY A 150 13.38 -8.96 -10.32
CA GLY A 150 14.42 -8.55 -9.37
C GLY A 150 14.93 -7.13 -9.56
N SER A 151 15.32 -6.76 -10.79
CA SER A 151 15.81 -5.40 -11.06
C SER A 151 14.69 -4.36 -11.00
N MET A 152 13.47 -4.71 -11.42
CA MET A 152 12.33 -3.79 -11.37
C MET A 152 11.90 -3.51 -9.92
N LEU A 153 11.88 -4.53 -9.07
CA LEU A 153 11.52 -4.39 -7.66
C LEU A 153 12.47 -3.45 -6.92
N VAL A 154 13.79 -3.56 -7.18
CA VAL A 154 14.79 -2.66 -6.57
C VAL A 154 14.61 -1.24 -7.09
N ASN A 155 14.42 -1.05 -8.40
CA ASN A 155 14.23 0.28 -8.96
C ASN A 155 12.96 0.96 -8.42
N GLU A 156 11.83 0.25 -8.38
CA GLU A 156 10.58 0.80 -7.84
C GLU A 156 10.72 1.12 -6.35
N TRP A 157 11.41 0.27 -5.58
CA TRP A 157 11.73 0.54 -4.19
C TRP A 157 12.55 1.83 -4.02
N THR A 158 13.62 1.99 -4.80
CA THR A 158 14.48 3.18 -4.75
C THR A 158 13.70 4.45 -5.10
N MET A 159 12.86 4.42 -6.14
CA MET A 159 12.03 5.57 -6.50
C MET A 159 11.07 5.96 -5.36
N ILE A 160 10.48 4.99 -4.68
CA ILE A 160 9.57 5.26 -3.55
C ILE A 160 10.31 5.86 -2.35
N GLU A 161 11.49 5.33 -2.00
CA GLU A 161 12.23 5.78 -0.83
C GLU A 161 12.91 7.13 -1.06
N GLU A 162 13.44 7.37 -2.26
CA GLU A 162 14.20 8.58 -2.60
C GLU A 162 13.32 9.69 -3.19
N ASP A 163 12.40 9.38 -4.12
CA ASP A 163 11.64 10.40 -4.85
C ASP A 163 10.38 10.87 -4.10
N LEU A 164 9.75 10.02 -3.26
CA LEU A 164 8.55 10.39 -2.50
C LEU A 164 8.83 11.00 -1.13
N GLY A 165 10.09 11.05 -0.69
CA GLY A 165 10.46 11.61 0.63
C GLY A 165 9.79 10.90 1.83
N LEU A 166 9.45 9.61 1.67
CA LEU A 166 8.65 8.86 2.64
C LEU A 166 9.46 8.51 3.89
N ASN A 167 8.96 8.92 5.07
CA ASN A 167 9.58 8.62 6.34
C ASN A 167 9.00 7.33 6.96
N PHE A 168 9.86 6.38 7.35
CA PHE A 168 9.40 5.15 7.98
C PHE A 168 9.47 5.18 9.51
N ILE A 169 8.37 4.80 10.14
CA ILE A 169 8.28 4.69 11.59
C ILE A 169 8.74 3.29 12.03
N GLU A 170 9.94 3.22 12.60
CA GLU A 170 10.57 2.01 13.14
C GLU A 170 10.37 1.88 14.67
N THR A 171 9.15 2.12 15.18
CA THR A 171 8.92 2.02 16.62
C THR A 171 8.71 0.56 17.04
N MET A 172 9.67 0.01 17.77
CA MET A 172 9.54 -1.28 18.46
C MET A 172 8.62 -1.15 19.69
N GLU A 173 7.93 -2.24 20.07
CA GLU A 173 7.02 -2.26 21.21
C GLU A 173 7.64 -1.64 22.48
N GLY A 174 6.85 -0.80 23.16
CA GLY A 174 7.24 -0.19 24.43
C GLY A 174 8.30 0.92 24.32
N ARG A 175 8.81 1.24 23.13
CA ARG A 175 9.70 2.39 22.94
C ARG A 175 8.92 3.70 22.94
N ILE A 176 9.50 4.69 23.59
CA ILE A 176 9.06 6.09 23.52
C ILE A 176 9.84 6.72 22.37
N SER A 177 9.11 7.31 21.43
CA SER A 177 9.66 8.08 20.32
C SER A 177 8.98 9.44 20.34
N ASP A 178 9.67 10.49 19.87
CA ASP A 178 9.15 11.86 19.84
C ASP A 178 7.87 11.99 18.99
N LEU A 179 7.61 11.00 18.12
CA LEU A 179 6.42 10.89 17.28
C LEU A 179 5.16 10.42 18.05
N PHE A 180 5.29 10.00 19.31
CA PHE A 180 4.23 9.37 20.08
C PHE A 180 3.97 10.06 21.41
N ASP A 181 2.69 10.17 21.79
CA ASP A 181 2.28 10.64 23.12
C ASP A 181 2.29 9.51 24.15
N THR A 182 2.08 8.28 23.67
CA THR A 182 2.04 7.08 24.51
C THR A 182 2.72 5.90 23.80
N PRO A 183 3.28 4.93 24.56
CA PRO A 183 3.95 3.78 23.96
C PRO A 183 2.99 2.92 23.13
N LEU A 184 3.47 2.45 21.99
CA LEU A 184 2.77 1.48 21.16
C LEU A 184 2.82 0.09 21.81
N ARG A 185 1.67 -0.57 21.93
CA ARG A 185 1.52 -1.91 22.54
C ARG A 185 0.78 -2.87 21.62
N TRP A 186 1.23 -4.13 21.54
CA TRP A 186 0.52 -5.15 20.75
C TRP A 186 -0.84 -5.49 21.34
N THR A 187 -1.00 -5.43 22.66
CA THR A 187 -2.29 -5.70 23.32
C THR A 187 -3.37 -4.72 22.86
N ASP A 188 -3.02 -3.44 22.65
CA ASP A 188 -3.97 -2.43 22.16
C ASP A 188 -4.41 -2.77 20.73
N MET A 189 -3.48 -3.19 19.86
CA MET A 189 -3.79 -3.68 18.52
C MET A 189 -4.71 -4.91 18.56
N VAL A 190 -4.42 -5.91 19.40
CA VAL A 190 -5.24 -7.13 19.52
C VAL A 190 -6.66 -6.78 19.99
N ASN A 191 -6.80 -5.84 20.92
CA ASN A 191 -8.11 -5.37 21.35
C ASN A 191 -8.86 -4.68 20.21
N LEU A 192 -8.20 -3.82 19.42
CA LEU A 192 -8.80 -3.21 18.23
C LEU A 192 -9.27 -4.25 17.22
N MET A 193 -8.49 -5.30 16.98
CA MET A 193 -8.91 -6.42 16.12
C MET A 193 -10.17 -7.12 16.66
N GLY A 194 -10.20 -7.42 17.97
CA GLY A 194 -11.32 -8.12 18.60
C GLY A 194 -12.60 -7.29 18.66
N GLU A 195 -12.47 -5.98 18.90
CA GLU A 195 -13.61 -5.07 19.07
C GLU A 195 -14.18 -4.58 17.73
N HIS A 196 -13.33 -4.31 16.74
CA HIS A 196 -13.74 -3.71 15.47
C HIS A 196 -13.67 -4.68 14.28
N GLY A 197 -13.20 -5.92 14.48
CA GLY A 197 -13.07 -6.90 13.39
C GLY A 197 -11.97 -6.57 12.39
N LEU A 198 -11.04 -5.68 12.75
CA LEU A 198 -9.93 -5.26 11.89
C LEU A 198 -8.92 -6.40 11.69
N ARG A 199 -8.29 -6.42 10.51
CA ARG A 199 -7.11 -7.26 10.29
C ARG A 199 -5.92 -6.66 11.04
N GLY A 200 -4.93 -7.50 11.33
CA GLY A 200 -3.74 -7.10 12.09
C GLY A 200 -3.04 -5.84 11.55
N PRO A 201 -2.78 -5.72 10.23
CA PRO A 201 -2.20 -4.50 9.65
C PRO A 201 -3.03 -3.24 9.91
N ASP A 202 -4.33 -3.28 9.62
CA ASP A 202 -5.24 -2.15 9.80
C ASP A 202 -5.35 -1.76 11.27
N ALA A 203 -5.49 -2.74 12.17
CA ALA A 203 -5.51 -2.52 13.60
C ALA A 203 -4.21 -1.88 14.11
N MET A 204 -3.06 -2.23 13.53
CA MET A 204 -1.78 -1.62 13.88
C MET A 204 -1.70 -0.17 13.38
N ILE A 205 -2.21 0.12 12.19
CA ILE A 205 -2.31 1.49 11.67
C ILE A 205 -3.19 2.35 12.59
N VAL A 206 -4.37 1.86 12.99
CA VAL A 206 -5.25 2.55 13.94
C VAL A 206 -4.56 2.78 15.29
N ASN A 207 -3.94 1.73 15.84
CA ASN A 207 -3.21 1.82 17.10
C ASN A 207 -2.13 2.90 17.02
N LEU A 208 -1.28 2.83 16.00
CA LEU A 208 -0.20 3.78 15.76
C LEU A 208 -0.73 5.20 15.63
N PHE A 209 -1.72 5.43 14.76
CA PHE A 209 -2.28 6.76 14.56
C PHE A 209 -2.88 7.31 15.85
N SER A 210 -3.67 6.52 16.57
CA SER A 210 -4.30 6.96 17.82
C SER A 210 -3.29 7.38 18.89
N LYS A 211 -2.14 6.69 19.00
CA LYS A 211 -1.08 6.98 19.99
C LYS A 211 -0.05 8.01 19.53
N SER A 212 -0.02 8.32 18.23
CA SER A 212 0.94 9.24 17.64
C SER A 212 0.59 10.71 17.87
N LYS A 213 1.52 11.61 17.59
CA LYS A 213 1.28 13.05 17.46
C LYS A 213 0.88 13.48 16.04
N PHE A 214 0.64 12.53 15.13
CA PHE A 214 0.24 12.86 13.76
C PHE A 214 -1.18 13.44 13.78
N PRO A 215 -1.38 14.69 13.31
CA PRO A 215 -2.72 15.26 13.18
C PRO A 215 -3.54 14.61 12.05
N ILE A 216 -2.88 14.05 11.03
CA ILE A 216 -3.55 13.60 9.80
C ILE A 216 -3.24 12.12 9.53
N PHE A 217 -4.26 11.37 9.15
CA PHE A 217 -4.15 10.03 8.58
C PHE A 217 -4.78 10.00 7.19
N ILE A 218 -4.01 9.58 6.19
CA ILE A 218 -4.43 9.44 4.79
C ILE A 218 -4.69 7.97 4.51
N THR A 219 -5.87 7.67 3.97
CA THR A 219 -6.25 6.30 3.60
C THR A 219 -7.13 6.27 2.37
N THR A 220 -7.13 5.13 1.69
CA THR A 220 -8.09 4.81 0.62
C THR A 220 -9.18 3.84 1.10
N ASP A 221 -9.10 3.39 2.36
CA ASP A 221 -9.98 2.37 2.92
C ASP A 221 -11.05 2.99 3.82
N SER A 222 -12.31 2.84 3.41
CA SER A 222 -13.46 3.33 4.15
C SER A 222 -13.70 2.59 5.47
N ASP A 223 -13.11 1.41 5.67
CA ASP A 223 -13.33 0.62 6.89
C ASP A 223 -12.81 1.34 8.13
N PHE A 224 -11.81 2.21 7.98
CA PHE A 224 -11.31 3.07 9.05
C PHE A 224 -12.36 4.08 9.54
N GLU A 225 -13.30 4.53 8.69
CA GLU A 225 -14.35 5.48 9.11
C GLU A 225 -15.14 4.95 10.32
N SER A 226 -15.48 3.67 10.29
CA SER A 226 -16.24 3.01 11.35
C SER A 226 -15.47 2.93 12.67
N CYS A 227 -14.16 2.68 12.60
CA CYS A 227 -13.31 2.50 13.78
C CYS A 227 -13.10 3.81 14.55
N PHE A 228 -12.92 4.91 13.83
CA PHE A 228 -12.68 6.22 14.43
C PHE A 228 -13.95 6.97 14.81
N SER A 229 -15.12 6.40 14.53
CA SER A 229 -16.39 6.85 15.11
C SER A 229 -16.54 6.45 16.59
N ASP A 230 -15.73 5.49 17.07
CA ASP A 230 -15.69 5.11 18.48
C ASP A 230 -14.94 6.16 19.32
N GLN A 231 -15.59 6.68 20.36
CA GLN A 231 -15.03 7.67 21.30
C GLN A 231 -13.79 7.14 22.06
N ARG A 232 -13.66 5.83 22.20
CA ARG A 232 -12.52 5.19 22.88
C ARG A 232 -11.24 5.23 22.04
N VAL A 233 -11.39 5.28 20.71
CA VAL A 233 -10.29 5.40 19.74
C VAL A 233 -10.00 6.87 19.41
N SER A 234 -11.05 7.70 19.37
CA SER A 234 -11.00 9.09 18.91
C SER A 234 -10.70 10.15 19.99
N ALA A 235 -9.98 9.77 21.06
CA ALA A 235 -9.71 10.63 22.22
C ALA A 235 -9.01 11.97 21.91
N ALA A 236 -8.45 12.13 20.71
CA ALA A 236 -7.86 13.38 20.22
C ALA A 236 -8.85 14.12 19.30
N SER A 237 -9.37 15.26 19.76
CA SER A 237 -10.37 16.08 19.05
C SER A 237 -9.83 16.78 17.81
N ASP A 238 -8.51 16.91 17.71
CA ASP A 238 -7.74 17.63 16.70
C ASP A 238 -7.28 16.75 15.52
N LYS A 239 -7.45 15.43 15.60
CA LYS A 239 -7.05 14.52 14.52
C LYS A 239 -8.06 14.44 13.38
N VAL A 240 -7.53 14.25 12.18
CA VAL A 240 -8.26 14.16 10.92
C VAL A 240 -7.90 12.89 10.16
N ILE A 241 -8.91 12.30 9.53
CA ILE A 241 -8.75 11.26 8.50
C ILE A 241 -9.09 11.89 7.17
N TYR A 242 -8.17 11.82 6.22
CA TYR A 242 -8.43 12.11 4.83
C TYR A 242 -8.67 10.80 4.07
N LEU A 243 -9.90 10.62 3.59
CA LEU A 243 -10.28 9.47 2.78
C LEU A 243 -10.27 9.85 1.30
N LEU A 244 -9.41 9.18 0.53
CA LEU A 244 -9.33 9.28 -0.93
C LEU A 244 -10.50 8.54 -1.61
#